data_AF-A0A536KAK0-F1
#
_entry.id   AF-A0A536KAK0-F1
#
_cell.length_a   1.000
_cell.length_b   1.000
_cell.length_c   1.000
_cell.angle_alpha   90.00
_cell.angle_beta   90.00
_cell.angle_gamma   90.00
#
_symmetry.space_group_name_H-M   'P 1'
#
loop_
_entity.id
_entity.type
_entity.pdbx_description
1 polymer ?
#
loop_
_entity_poly.entity_id
_entity_poly.type
_entity_poly.pdbx_seq_one_letter_code
_entity_poly.pdbx_strand_id
1 'polypeptide(L)'
;MIVRELELDLDAFEGPFDLLLTLVLKDELDLAELDIAAIVLAFLERLAGREQLDLDACGEFLVLISALLELKARGLFPEEAAELAELEPEQAAEELARRLAEYRRMKEAAGWLRERLETEGDRYFRVGPAPLAPKVEPTLAPHDPARLAAVIRLLAVPPPEVSLAHMALRFPPVVQFLERFRSVLQRRSRFDFDQEVGELSRIEQAVAFLALL
;
A
#
# COMPACT_ATOMS: atom_id res chain seq x y z
N MET A 1 7.99 31.29 -24.50
CA MET A 1 8.17 30.19 -23.54
C MET A 1 9.48 30.45 -22.83
N ILE A 2 9.43 30.89 -21.58
CA ILE A 2 10.64 31.18 -20.80
C ILE A 2 11.12 29.84 -20.26
N VAL A 3 12.14 29.26 -20.88
CA VAL A 3 12.84 28.09 -20.34
C VAL A 3 13.62 28.61 -19.13
N ARG A 4 13.17 28.26 -17.92
CA ARG A 4 13.89 28.59 -16.69
C ARG A 4 14.81 27.41 -16.38
N GLU A 5 16.10 27.67 -16.22
CA GLU A 5 17.05 26.70 -15.71
C GLU A 5 16.66 26.32 -14.27
N LEU A 6 16.46 25.02 -14.03
CA LEU A 6 16.20 24.44 -12.71
C LEU A 6 17.52 23.88 -12.17
N GLU A 7 18.05 24.47 -11.10
CA GLU A 7 19.16 23.87 -10.35
C GLU A 7 18.63 22.72 -9.47
N LEU A 8 18.92 21.48 -9.87
CA LEU A 8 18.40 20.25 -9.26
C LEU A 8 19.54 19.43 -8.64
N ASP A 9 19.62 19.38 -7.31
CA ASP A 9 20.51 18.45 -6.59
C ASP A 9 19.75 17.16 -6.26
N LEU A 10 19.93 16.14 -7.10
CA LEU A 10 19.19 14.90 -7.00
C LEU A 10 19.64 13.98 -5.87
N ASP A 11 20.78 14.24 -5.24
CA ASP A 11 21.25 13.47 -4.08
C ASP A 11 20.60 13.93 -2.77
N ALA A 12 19.96 15.10 -2.76
CA ALA A 12 19.24 15.63 -1.62
C ALA A 12 17.82 15.04 -1.44
N PHE A 13 17.32 14.27 -2.41
CA PHE A 13 15.94 13.78 -2.41
C PHE A 13 15.84 12.28 -2.13
N GLU A 14 14.90 11.91 -1.26
CA GLU A 14 14.63 10.51 -0.87
C GLU A 14 13.73 9.78 -1.89
N GLY A 15 13.24 10.44 -2.95
CA GLY A 15 12.39 9.83 -3.97
C GLY A 15 11.68 10.84 -4.89
N PRO A 16 10.83 10.36 -5.82
CA PRO A 16 10.23 11.18 -6.88
C PRO A 16 9.24 12.23 -6.36
N PHE A 17 8.46 11.88 -5.34
CA PHE A 17 7.52 12.82 -4.72
C PHE A 17 8.23 13.92 -3.93
N ASP A 18 9.44 13.66 -3.43
CA ASP A 18 10.21 14.66 -2.72
C ASP A 18 10.79 15.72 -3.66
N LEU A 19 11.26 15.27 -4.82
CA LEU A 19 11.68 16.14 -5.91
C LEU A 19 10.51 17.03 -6.35
N LEU A 20 9.33 16.46 -6.62
CA LEU A 20 8.13 17.23 -6.98
C LEU A 20 7.73 18.22 -5.89
N LEU A 21 7.71 17.77 -4.63
CA LEU A 21 7.34 18.62 -3.51
C LEU A 21 8.28 19.83 -3.42
N THR A 22 9.57 19.60 -3.65
CA THR A 22 10.56 20.68 -3.64
C THR A 22 10.36 21.65 -4.81
N LEU A 23 10.13 21.14 -6.01
CA LEU A 23 9.88 21.96 -7.21
C LEU A 23 8.61 22.80 -7.08
N VAL A 24 7.52 22.22 -6.57
CA VAL A 24 6.24 22.92 -6.39
C VAL A 24 6.31 23.93 -5.24
N LEU A 25 6.95 23.58 -4.11
CA LEU A 25 7.00 24.46 -2.94
C LEU A 25 8.06 25.56 -3.01
N LYS A 26 9.22 25.29 -3.61
CA LYS A 26 10.34 26.24 -3.68
C LYS A 26 10.14 27.26 -4.79
N ASP A 27 9.66 26.81 -5.94
CA ASP A 27 9.55 27.65 -7.14
C ASP A 27 8.09 28.09 -7.43
N GLU A 28 7.13 27.72 -6.57
CA GLU A 28 5.69 28.02 -6.69
C GLU A 28 5.13 27.66 -8.07
N LEU A 29 5.64 26.58 -8.67
CA LEU A 29 5.28 26.16 -10.03
C LEU A 29 4.05 25.25 -10.02
N ASP A 30 3.15 25.49 -10.98
CA ASP A 30 2.10 24.52 -11.31
C ASP A 30 2.72 23.27 -11.94
N LEU A 31 2.22 22.10 -11.56
CA LEU A 31 2.64 20.80 -12.10
C LEU A 31 2.53 20.75 -13.64
N ALA A 32 1.51 21.42 -14.21
CA ALA A 32 1.33 21.50 -15.65
C ALA A 32 2.39 22.35 -16.36
N GLU A 33 2.98 23.31 -15.65
CA GLU A 33 3.95 24.26 -16.18
C GLU A 33 5.40 23.79 -16.04
N LEU A 34 5.63 22.67 -15.34
CA LEU A 34 6.97 22.12 -15.14
C LEU A 34 7.69 21.83 -16.47
N ASP A 35 8.97 22.20 -16.51
CA ASP A 35 9.86 21.86 -17.62
C ASP A 35 10.42 20.44 -17.44
N ILE A 36 9.68 19.49 -18.00
CA ILE A 36 10.03 18.07 -17.98
C ILE A 36 11.41 17.83 -18.63
N ALA A 37 11.78 18.60 -19.66
CA ALA A 37 13.07 18.40 -20.33
C ALA A 37 14.24 18.77 -19.42
N ALA A 38 14.12 19.90 -18.70
CA ALA A 38 15.12 20.29 -17.70
C ALA A 38 15.28 19.23 -16.59
N ILE A 39 14.17 18.67 -16.11
CA ILE A 39 14.19 17.61 -15.08
C ILE A 39 14.89 16.34 -15.61
N VAL A 40 14.59 15.92 -16.84
CA VAL A 40 15.23 14.75 -17.47
C VAL A 40 16.72 14.97 -17.69
N LEU A 41 17.13 16.15 -18.15
CA LEU A 41 18.54 16.47 -18.36
C LEU A 41 19.33 16.43 -17.03
N ALA A 42 18.81 17.06 -15.98
CA ALA A 42 19.43 17.02 -14.67
C ALA A 42 19.58 15.58 -14.13
N PHE A 43 18.58 14.72 -14.39
CA PHE A 43 18.65 13.30 -14.00
C PHE A 43 19.70 12.52 -14.78
N LEU A 44 19.82 12.74 -16.08
CA LEU A 44 20.84 12.10 -16.91
C LEU A 44 22.26 12.57 -16.55
N GLU A 45 22.43 13.86 -16.23
CA GLU A 45 23.71 14.40 -15.75
C GLU A 45 24.14 13.75 -14.44
N ARG A 46 23.20 13.55 -13.50
CA ARG A 46 23.47 12.79 -12.25
C ARG A 46 23.91 11.36 -12.52
N LEU A 47 23.26 10.67 -13.47
CA LEU A 47 23.61 9.29 -13.82
C LEU A 47 24.98 9.18 -14.50
N ALA A 48 25.37 10.17 -15.30
CA ALA A 48 26.64 10.16 -16.04
C ALA A 48 27.88 10.09 -15.14
N GLY A 49 27.78 10.51 -13.87
CA GLY A 49 28.86 10.47 -12.89
C GLY A 49 28.98 9.17 -12.09
N ARG A 50 28.08 8.18 -12.29
CA ARG A 50 28.02 6.96 -11.47
C ARG A 50 28.54 5.74 -12.22
N GLU A 51 29.40 4.94 -11.58
CA GLU A 51 29.90 3.66 -12.14
C GLU A 51 28.82 2.57 -12.21
N GLN A 52 27.80 2.64 -11.35
CA GLN A 52 26.67 1.71 -11.30
C GLN A 52 25.35 2.46 -11.31
N LEU A 53 24.41 1.94 -12.10
CA LEU A 53 23.06 2.46 -12.18
C LEU A 53 22.22 1.89 -11.05
N ASP A 54 21.56 2.79 -10.32
CA ASP A 54 20.52 2.44 -9.37
C ASP A 54 19.20 2.26 -10.15
N LEU A 55 18.81 1.00 -10.38
CA LEU A 55 17.63 0.67 -11.18
C LEU A 55 16.32 1.05 -10.46
N ASP A 56 16.31 1.03 -9.13
CA ASP A 56 15.13 1.38 -8.34
C ASP A 56 14.89 2.90 -8.47
N ALA A 57 15.93 3.71 -8.29
CA ALA A 57 15.85 5.15 -8.50
C ALA A 57 15.48 5.52 -9.94
N CYS A 58 15.99 4.79 -10.94
CA CYS A 58 15.59 4.96 -12.34
C CYS A 58 14.11 4.64 -12.57
N GLY A 59 13.60 3.55 -11.96
CA GLY A 59 12.20 3.15 -12.07
C GLY A 59 11.26 4.20 -11.48
N GLU A 60 11.57 4.68 -10.28
CA GLU A 60 10.83 5.75 -9.62
C GLU A 60 10.82 7.04 -10.44
N PHE A 61 11.95 7.40 -11.04
CA PHE A 61 12.06 8.56 -11.92
C PHE A 61 11.21 8.40 -13.20
N LEU A 62 11.21 7.22 -13.81
CA LEU A 62 10.38 6.95 -14.99
C LEU A 62 8.88 7.07 -14.67
N VAL A 63 8.45 6.56 -13.50
CA VAL A 63 7.06 6.72 -13.05
C VAL A 63 6.71 8.20 -12.91
N LEU A 64 7.59 8.98 -12.29
CA LEU A 64 7.43 10.44 -12.16
C LEU A 64 7.27 11.12 -13.52
N ILE A 65 8.22 10.88 -14.44
CA ILE A 65 8.21 11.53 -15.76
C ILE A 65 7.00 11.10 -16.57
N SER A 66 6.58 9.83 -16.47
CA SER A 66 5.38 9.34 -17.15
C SER A 66 4.13 10.08 -16.70
N ALA A 67 3.95 10.29 -15.38
CA ALA A 67 2.81 11.02 -14.83
C ALA A 67 2.81 12.50 -15.25
N LEU A 68 3.97 13.17 -15.26
CA LEU A 68 4.08 14.56 -15.71
C LEU A 68 3.83 14.70 -17.22
N LEU A 69 4.36 13.78 -18.03
CA LEU A 69 4.12 13.77 -19.47
C LEU A 69 2.65 13.51 -19.80
N GLU A 70 2.01 12.58 -19.08
CA GLU A 70 0.59 12.32 -19.21
C GLU A 70 -0.24 13.57 -18.88
N LEU A 71 0.05 14.23 -17.76
CA LEU A 71 -0.63 15.46 -17.35
C LEU A 71 -0.45 16.58 -18.40
N LYS A 72 0.76 16.73 -18.95
CA LYS A 72 1.05 17.72 -19.99
C LYS A 72 0.40 17.39 -21.33
N ALA A 73 0.38 16.12 -21.72
CA ALA A 73 -0.28 15.66 -22.95
C ALA A 73 -1.80 15.88 -22.88
N ARG A 74 -2.43 15.55 -21.75
CA ARG A 74 -3.87 15.79 -21.52
C ARG A 74 -4.22 17.27 -21.58
N GLY A 75 -3.37 18.15 -21.05
CA GLY A 75 -3.57 19.59 -21.14
C GLY A 75 -3.42 20.16 -22.57
N LEU A 76 -2.55 19.57 -23.40
CA LEU A 76 -2.32 20.02 -24.78
C LEU A 76 -3.36 19.48 -25.78
N PHE A 77 -3.93 18.30 -25.52
CA PHE A 77 -4.88 17.62 -26.41
C PHE A 77 -6.19 17.27 -25.67
N PRO A 78 -6.96 18.27 -25.21
CA PRO A 78 -8.12 18.03 -24.36
C PRO A 78 -9.24 17.24 -25.07
N GLU A 79 -9.45 17.44 -26.36
CA GLU A 79 -10.51 16.75 -27.13
C GLU A 79 -10.21 15.25 -27.36
N GLU A 80 -8.94 14.89 -27.53
CA GLU A 80 -8.51 13.52 -27.80
C GLU A 80 -8.28 12.73 -26.49
N ALA A 81 -7.94 13.43 -25.40
CA ALA A 81 -7.72 12.84 -24.09
C ALA A 81 -9.03 12.40 -23.39
N ALA A 82 -10.12 13.17 -23.57
CA ALA A 82 -11.40 12.89 -22.92
C ALA A 82 -12.08 11.60 -23.41
N GLU A 83 -11.79 11.12 -24.62
CA GLU A 83 -12.38 9.88 -25.16
C GLU A 83 -11.71 8.59 -24.64
N LEU A 84 -10.48 8.67 -24.14
CA LEU A 84 -9.65 7.50 -23.79
C LEU A 84 -9.20 7.47 -22.32
N ALA A 85 -9.35 8.56 -21.57
CA ALA A 85 -8.87 8.66 -20.19
C ALA A 85 -10.02 8.61 -19.17
N GLU A 86 -9.77 7.97 -18.02
CA GLU A 86 -10.73 7.91 -16.90
C GLU A 86 -10.88 9.23 -16.13
N LEU A 87 -9.94 10.17 -16.32
CA LEU A 87 -9.90 11.45 -15.61
C LEU A 87 -9.61 12.59 -16.60
N GLU A 88 -10.34 13.68 -16.44
CA GLU A 88 -10.08 14.94 -17.13
C GLU A 88 -8.69 15.51 -16.73
N PRO A 89 -8.08 16.39 -17.55
CA PRO A 89 -6.76 16.96 -17.26
C PRO A 89 -6.67 17.61 -15.87
N GLU A 90 -7.70 18.37 -15.50
CA GLU A 90 -7.81 19.05 -14.21
C GLU A 90 -7.90 18.05 -13.05
N GLN A 91 -8.69 16.98 -13.21
CA GLN A 91 -8.85 15.94 -12.20
C GLN A 91 -7.56 15.13 -11.99
N ALA A 92 -6.79 14.90 -13.07
CA ALA A 92 -5.49 14.25 -12.99
C ALA A 92 -4.47 15.10 -12.21
N ALA A 93 -4.50 16.42 -12.42
CA ALA A 93 -3.67 17.36 -11.66
C ALA A 93 -4.08 17.40 -10.18
N GLU A 94 -5.37 17.42 -9.88
CA GLU A 94 -5.89 17.36 -8.50
C GLU A 94 -5.48 16.05 -7.79
N GLU A 95 -5.57 14.91 -8.49
CA GLU A 95 -5.14 13.61 -7.96
C GLU A 95 -3.65 13.60 -7.61
N LEU A 96 -2.80 14.13 -8.51
CA LEU A 96 -1.37 14.23 -8.27
C LEU A 96 -1.05 15.19 -7.10
N ALA A 97 -1.73 16.33 -7.04
CA ALA A 97 -1.61 17.28 -5.94
C ALA A 97 -2.02 16.67 -4.60
N ARG A 98 -3.09 15.86 -4.58
CA ARG A 98 -3.53 15.12 -3.39
C ARG A 98 -2.45 14.17 -2.89
N ARG A 99 -1.84 13.38 -3.78
CA ARG A 99 -0.75 12.46 -3.43
C ARG A 99 0.47 13.20 -2.89
N LEU A 100 0.81 14.35 -3.46
CA LEU A 100 1.87 15.22 -2.95
C LEU A 100 1.57 15.76 -1.54
N ALA A 101 0.33 16.16 -1.28
CA ALA A 101 -0.10 16.61 0.04
C ALA A 101 -0.03 15.49 1.09
N GLU A 102 -0.41 14.26 0.72
CA GLU A 102 -0.27 13.07 1.57
C GLU A 102 1.19 12.75 1.86
N TYR A 103 2.04 12.73 0.83
CA TYR A 103 3.48 12.53 0.97
C TYR A 103 4.10 13.56 1.90
N ARG A 104 3.78 14.85 1.71
CA ARG A 104 4.24 15.94 2.58
C ARG A 104 3.86 15.69 4.05
N ARG A 105 2.61 15.31 4.32
CA ARG A 105 2.15 15.02 5.67
C ARG A 105 2.95 13.88 6.31
N MET A 106 3.24 12.83 5.53
CA MET A 106 4.05 11.71 6.01
C MET A 106 5.50 12.12 6.23
N LYS A 107 6.07 12.96 5.37
CA LYS A 107 7.43 13.52 5.54
C LYS A 107 7.54 14.36 6.81
N GLU A 108 6.55 15.22 7.08
CA GLU A 108 6.48 16.00 8.32
C GLU A 108 6.35 15.10 9.56
N ALA A 109 5.50 14.07 9.50
CA ALA A 109 5.35 13.10 10.58
C ALA A 109 6.65 12.30 10.84
N ALA A 110 7.35 11.91 9.77
CA ALA A 110 8.64 11.24 9.86
C ALA A 110 9.70 12.14 10.51
N GLY A 111 9.74 13.43 10.14
CA GLY A 111 10.60 14.42 10.79
C GLY A 111 10.31 14.57 12.28
N TRP A 112 9.03 14.67 12.65
CA TRP A 112 8.59 14.73 14.05
C TRP A 112 8.99 13.46 14.84
N LEU A 113 8.85 12.28 14.24
CA LEU A 113 9.28 11.02 14.86
C LEU A 113 10.79 10.96 15.04
N ARG A 114 11.56 11.46 14.07
CA ARG A 114 13.02 11.52 14.12
C ARG A 114 13.49 12.39 15.29
N GLU A 115 12.94 13.59 15.44
CA GLU A 115 13.23 14.50 16.55
C GLU A 115 12.92 13.84 17.91
N ARG A 116 11.80 13.12 18.00
CA ARG A 116 11.43 12.39 19.21
C ARG A 116 12.39 11.25 19.52
N LEU A 117 12.80 10.50 18.51
CA LEU A 117 13.77 9.43 18.68
C LEU A 117 15.12 9.97 19.15
N GLU A 118 15.59 11.09 18.60
CA GLU A 118 16.83 11.74 19.04
C GLU A 118 16.73 12.23 20.50
N THR A 119 15.58 12.80 20.88
CA THR A 119 15.37 13.32 22.24
C THR A 119 15.22 12.20 23.29
N GLU A 120 14.58 11.10 22.93
CA GLU A 120 14.21 10.03 23.85
C GLU A 120 15.16 8.82 23.76
N GLY A 121 16.03 8.75 22.75
CA GLY A 121 16.95 7.63 22.49
C GLY A 121 17.99 7.40 23.58
N ASP A 122 18.32 8.44 24.34
CA ASP A 122 19.23 8.36 25.49
C ASP A 122 18.54 7.88 26.78
N ARG A 123 17.25 7.53 26.73
CA ARG A 123 16.52 6.98 27.87
C ARG A 123 16.59 5.46 27.89
N TYR A 124 17.46 4.95 28.75
CA TYR A 124 17.58 3.51 28.99
C TYR A 124 16.65 3.07 30.12
N PHE A 125 15.83 2.05 29.88
CA PHE A 125 15.07 1.40 30.96
C PHE A 125 16.02 0.57 31.83
N ARG A 126 15.81 0.60 33.15
CA ARG A 126 16.54 -0.28 34.06
C ARG A 126 15.99 -1.70 33.94
N VAL A 127 16.86 -2.66 33.58
CA VAL A 127 16.55 -4.10 33.54
C VAL A 127 16.62 -4.76 34.94
N GLY A 128 16.92 -3.98 35.98
CA GLY A 128 17.01 -4.46 37.37
C GLY A 128 15.68 -4.35 38.14
N PRO A 129 15.51 -5.09 39.25
CA PRO A 129 14.32 -4.98 40.08
C PRO A 129 14.14 -3.53 40.54
N ALA A 130 12.96 -2.96 40.29
CA ALA A 130 12.66 -1.61 40.71
C ALA A 130 12.75 -1.52 42.25
N PRO A 131 13.51 -0.57 42.84
CA PRO A 131 13.63 -0.44 44.29
C PRO A 131 12.30 -0.11 44.98
N LEU A 132 11.29 0.30 44.22
CA LEU A 132 9.92 0.60 44.65
C LEU A 132 8.88 -0.33 44.02
N ALA A 133 9.28 -1.50 43.51
CA ALA A 133 8.30 -2.48 43.05
C ALA A 133 7.31 -2.74 44.21
N PRO A 134 5.99 -2.57 44.01
CA PRO A 134 5.04 -2.87 45.06
C PRO A 134 5.29 -4.32 45.47
N LYS A 135 5.55 -4.54 46.77
CA LYS A 135 5.57 -5.89 47.30
C LYS A 135 4.20 -6.47 46.99
N VAL A 136 4.15 -7.41 46.06
CA VAL A 136 2.94 -8.17 45.79
C VAL A 136 2.71 -9.00 47.04
N GLU A 137 1.97 -8.45 48.00
CA GLU A 137 1.42 -9.25 49.06
C GLU A 137 0.52 -10.27 48.37
N PRO A 138 0.77 -11.58 48.53
CA PRO A 138 -0.09 -12.59 47.94
C PRO A 138 -1.48 -12.38 48.55
N THR A 139 -2.35 -11.73 47.78
CA THR A 139 -3.73 -11.42 48.15
C THR A 139 -4.61 -12.67 48.08
N LEU A 140 -4.04 -13.78 47.62
CA LEU A 140 -4.68 -15.07 47.55
C LEU A 140 -4.70 -15.68 48.94
N ALA A 141 -5.90 -15.78 49.52
CA ALA A 141 -6.13 -16.60 50.71
C ALA A 141 -5.57 -18.02 50.48
N PRO A 142 -5.25 -18.80 51.52
CA PRO A 142 -4.86 -20.20 51.36
C PRO A 142 -5.96 -20.95 50.60
N HIS A 143 -5.65 -21.47 49.41
CA HIS A 143 -6.57 -22.29 48.62
C HIS A 143 -6.11 -23.74 48.67
N ASP A 144 -7.06 -24.66 48.73
CA ASP A 144 -6.78 -26.10 48.62
C ASP A 144 -6.14 -26.41 47.25
N PRO A 145 -4.90 -26.95 47.20
CA PRO A 145 -4.23 -27.29 45.95
C PRO A 145 -5.04 -28.27 45.09
N ALA A 146 -5.83 -29.15 45.70
CA ALA A 146 -6.68 -30.09 44.98
C ALA A 146 -7.79 -29.37 44.20
N ARG A 147 -8.37 -28.32 44.79
CA ARG A 147 -9.41 -27.51 44.16
C ARG A 147 -8.86 -26.68 43.00
N LEU A 148 -7.67 -26.10 43.16
CA LEU A 148 -6.99 -25.39 42.07
C LEU A 148 -6.63 -26.33 40.91
N ALA A 149 -6.10 -27.52 41.23
CA ALA A 149 -5.78 -28.53 40.23
C ALA A 149 -7.04 -29.01 39.47
N ALA A 150 -8.18 -29.13 40.16
CA ALA A 150 -9.46 -29.47 39.52
C ALA A 150 -9.93 -28.37 38.55
N VAL A 151 -9.83 -27.10 38.93
CA VAL A 151 -10.19 -25.96 38.07
C VAL A 151 -9.27 -25.85 36.86
N ILE A 152 -7.95 -25.99 37.04
CA ILE A 152 -6.98 -25.97 35.93
C ILE A 152 -7.26 -27.13 34.97
N ARG A 153 -7.55 -28.33 35.48
CA ARG A 153 -7.93 -29.48 34.64
C ARG A 153 -9.21 -29.21 33.86
N LEU A 154 -10.21 -28.56 34.46
CA LEU A 154 -11.45 -28.14 33.80
C LEU A 154 -11.19 -27.12 32.67
N LEU A 155 -10.29 -26.16 32.91
CA LEU A 155 -9.90 -25.16 31.91
C LEU A 155 -9.00 -25.72 30.80
N ALA A 156 -8.28 -26.81 31.08
CA ALA A 156 -7.43 -27.52 30.13
C ALA A 156 -8.20 -28.52 29.26
N VAL A 157 -9.50 -28.74 29.52
CA VAL A 157 -10.36 -29.52 28.60
C VAL A 157 -10.59 -28.66 27.36
N PRO A 158 -10.22 -29.13 26.15
CA PRO A 158 -10.52 -28.38 24.93
C PRO A 158 -12.04 -28.19 24.84
N PRO A 159 -12.52 -26.98 24.48
CA PRO A 159 -13.95 -26.73 24.35
C PRO A 159 -14.55 -27.75 23.37
N PRO A 160 -15.79 -28.24 23.61
CA PRO A 160 -16.42 -29.20 22.71
C PRO A 160 -16.46 -28.61 21.30
N GLU A 161 -15.96 -29.35 20.31
CA GLU A 161 -16.03 -28.92 18.92
C GLU A 161 -17.50 -28.72 18.54
N VAL A 162 -17.87 -27.46 18.29
CA VAL A 162 -19.22 -27.12 17.87
C VAL A 162 -19.39 -27.64 16.44
N SER A 163 -20.24 -28.65 16.25
CA SER A 163 -20.51 -29.19 14.92
C SER A 163 -21.15 -28.11 14.05
N LEU A 164 -20.39 -27.60 13.08
CA LEU A 164 -20.89 -26.66 12.07
C LEU A 164 -21.74 -27.34 10.99
N ALA A 165 -22.04 -28.64 11.11
CA ALA A 165 -22.82 -29.39 10.11
C ALA A 165 -24.25 -28.85 9.92
N HIS A 166 -24.80 -28.14 10.91
CA HIS A 166 -26.10 -27.45 10.82
C HIS A 166 -25.99 -26.03 10.24
N MET A 167 -24.78 -25.49 10.15
CA MET A 167 -24.49 -24.27 9.40
C MET A 167 -24.45 -24.67 7.92
N ALA A 168 -25.59 -24.53 7.24
CA ALA A 168 -25.59 -24.59 5.78
C ALA A 168 -24.67 -23.46 5.28
N LEU A 169 -23.46 -23.81 4.85
CA LEU A 169 -22.61 -22.94 4.05
C LEU A 169 -23.47 -22.54 2.85
N ARG A 170 -23.96 -21.30 2.84
CA ARG A 170 -24.85 -20.82 1.77
C ARG A 170 -24.14 -20.68 0.42
N PHE A 171 -22.83 -20.90 0.38
CA PHE A 171 -22.01 -20.69 -0.82
C PHE A 171 -20.98 -21.81 -0.96
N PRO A 172 -20.78 -22.35 -2.16
CA PRO A 172 -19.68 -23.27 -2.44
C PRO A 172 -18.34 -22.52 -2.28
N PRO A 173 -17.31 -23.13 -1.69
CA PRO A 173 -15.98 -22.53 -1.63
C PRO A 173 -15.37 -22.38 -3.03
N VAL A 174 -14.60 -21.30 -3.26
CA VAL A 174 -13.93 -20.97 -4.53
C VAL A 174 -13.15 -22.16 -5.11
N VAL A 175 -12.52 -22.95 -4.23
CA VAL A 175 -11.75 -24.16 -4.60
C VAL A 175 -12.61 -25.19 -5.36
N GLN A 176 -13.89 -25.33 -5.04
CA GLN A 176 -14.78 -26.25 -5.77
C GLN A 176 -15.05 -25.77 -7.19
N PHE A 177 -15.18 -24.47 -7.41
CA PHE A 177 -15.33 -23.89 -8.75
C PHE A 177 -14.05 -24.03 -9.58
N LEU A 178 -12.88 -23.84 -8.97
CA LEU A 178 -11.58 -24.09 -9.62
C LEU A 178 -11.46 -25.54 -10.12
N GLU A 179 -11.77 -26.52 -9.28
CA GLU A 179 -11.75 -27.95 -9.65
C GLU A 179 -12.73 -28.26 -10.78
N ARG A 180 -13.94 -27.68 -10.72
CA ARG A 180 -14.96 -27.83 -11.76
C ARG A 180 -14.48 -27.25 -13.09
N PHE A 181 -13.96 -26.02 -13.11
CA PHE A 181 -13.50 -25.38 -14.34
C PHE A 181 -12.27 -26.06 -14.94
N ARG A 182 -11.31 -26.50 -14.11
CA ARG A 182 -10.18 -27.33 -14.57
C ARG A 182 -10.66 -28.60 -15.26
N SER A 183 -11.64 -29.29 -14.68
CA SER A 183 -12.21 -30.51 -15.27
C SER A 183 -12.91 -30.26 -16.61
N VAL A 184 -13.60 -29.13 -16.77
CA VAL A 184 -14.26 -28.75 -18.02
C VAL A 184 -13.22 -28.37 -19.09
N LEU A 185 -12.24 -27.55 -18.73
CA LEU A 185 -11.15 -27.11 -19.63
C LEU A 185 -10.27 -28.27 -20.09
N GLN A 186 -10.13 -29.32 -19.30
CA GLN A 186 -9.44 -30.55 -19.71
C GLN A 186 -10.20 -31.35 -20.77
N ARG A 187 -11.54 -31.25 -20.81
CA ARG A 187 -12.40 -32.05 -21.69
C ARG A 187 -12.89 -31.28 -22.92
N ARG A 188 -12.92 -29.95 -22.86
CA ARG A 188 -13.44 -29.07 -23.91
C ARG A 188 -12.43 -27.98 -24.24
N SER A 189 -12.21 -27.75 -25.53
CA SER A 189 -11.32 -26.70 -26.04
C SER A 189 -11.95 -25.30 -26.08
N ARG A 190 -13.25 -25.19 -25.81
CA ARG A 190 -14.00 -23.92 -25.72
C ARG A 190 -14.77 -23.90 -24.41
N PHE A 191 -14.68 -22.80 -23.70
CA PHE A 191 -15.34 -22.54 -22.42
C PHE A 191 -16.21 -21.31 -22.55
N ASP A 192 -17.51 -21.48 -22.29
CA ASP A 192 -18.48 -20.40 -22.24
C ASP A 192 -18.90 -20.24 -20.77
N PHE A 193 -18.56 -19.12 -20.17
CA PHE A 193 -18.80 -18.88 -18.75
C PHE A 193 -20.30 -18.79 -18.44
N ASP A 194 -21.04 -18.01 -19.23
CA ASP A 194 -22.46 -17.74 -19.01
C ASP A 194 -23.28 -19.02 -19.12
N GLN A 195 -22.90 -19.91 -20.03
CA GLN A 195 -23.53 -21.23 -20.15
C GLN A 195 -23.27 -22.12 -18.92
N GLU A 196 -22.07 -22.06 -18.34
CA GLU A 196 -21.67 -22.91 -17.21
C GLU A 196 -22.19 -22.43 -15.85
N VAL A 197 -22.47 -21.12 -15.71
CA VAL A 197 -22.96 -20.51 -14.47
C VAL A 197 -24.44 -20.07 -14.52
N GLY A 198 -25.12 -20.22 -15.66
CA GLY A 198 -26.48 -19.70 -15.89
C GLY A 198 -27.56 -20.25 -14.96
N GLU A 199 -27.39 -21.46 -14.42
CA GLU A 199 -28.32 -22.08 -13.46
C GLU A 199 -27.99 -21.77 -11.98
N LEU A 200 -26.89 -21.06 -11.73
CA LEU A 200 -26.41 -20.75 -10.39
C LEU A 200 -27.02 -19.46 -9.85
N SER A 201 -27.09 -19.31 -8.53
CA SER A 201 -27.48 -18.06 -7.89
C SER A 201 -26.46 -16.94 -8.15
N ARG A 202 -26.88 -15.66 -8.02
CA ARG A 202 -25.98 -14.50 -8.22
C ARG A 202 -24.70 -14.56 -7.38
N ILE A 203 -24.78 -15.11 -6.18
CA ILE A 203 -23.63 -15.20 -5.28
C ILE A 203 -22.68 -16.33 -5.75
N GLU A 204 -23.23 -17.46 -6.19
CA GLU A 204 -22.44 -18.53 -6.81
C GLU A 204 -21.79 -18.09 -8.11
N GLN A 205 -22.46 -17.25 -8.91
CA GLN A 205 -21.87 -16.64 -10.11
C GLN A 205 -20.70 -15.72 -9.75
N ALA A 206 -20.82 -14.91 -8.70
CA ALA A 206 -19.73 -14.05 -8.23
C ALA A 206 -18.53 -14.87 -7.71
N VAL A 207 -18.78 -15.96 -6.99
CA VAL A 207 -17.72 -16.89 -6.52
C VAL A 207 -17.08 -17.64 -7.69
N ALA A 208 -17.88 -18.05 -8.68
CA ALA A 208 -17.40 -18.67 -9.91
C ALA A 208 -16.54 -17.70 -10.73
N PHE A 209 -16.92 -16.42 -10.80
CA PHE A 209 -16.11 -15.39 -11.45
C PHE A 209 -14.78 -15.18 -10.72
N LEU A 210 -14.80 -15.12 -9.38
CA LEU A 210 -13.57 -15.03 -8.58
C LEU A 210 -12.64 -16.22 -8.80
N ALA A 211 -13.19 -17.41 -9.07
CA ALA A 211 -12.40 -18.62 -9.37
C ALA A 211 -11.69 -18.59 -10.74
N LEU A 212 -11.99 -17.62 -11.61
CA LEU A 212 -11.35 -17.47 -12.93
C LEU A 212 -10.30 -16.36 -13.00
N LEU A 213 -10.26 -15.46 -12.03
CA LEU A 213 -9.20 -14.46 -11.85
C LEU A 213 -7.90 -15.13 -11.37
#